data_AF-A0A1M3DYU9-F1
#
_entry.id   AF-A0A1M3DYU9-F1
#
_cell.length_a   1.000
_cell.length_b   1.000
_cell.length_c   1.000
_cell.angle_alpha   90.00
_cell.angle_beta   90.00
_cell.angle_gamma   90.00
#
_symmetry.space_group_name_H-M   'P 1'
#
loop_
_entity.id
_entity.type
_entity.pdbx_description
1 polymer ?
#
loop_
_entity_poly.entity_id
_entity_poly.type
_entity_poly.pdbx_seq_one_letter_code
_entity_poly.pdbx_strand_id
1 'polypeptide(L)'
;MKKLLFFAFIFFVGLLQAQQKSKSNLKTKKNIEKEWVNPVKLTKEERNRPYMDEVLKTRDSLTPKEAERRRKNIAIGNPFAKQGFYPKIATLSKGKYLEFHDRDSIVSIGSVRYNRKQKKIIGFIEEDLSNPDRQPLGDTHGRWISPDPLSEEYSDWTPYRYGFNNPLRYTDPTGMLEDDYGLDQNGNVTLIQKTNDEFDRLYVAKSDSNGNAVLDSNGNAQKQISGEGVEGTDYAKVNKANSESGSIISSLATNFGLAEKRFPNGINFGRTTNANDAANVFMFAAKNSNVEWGLDAFKVGGGVSYTVYTGHEGGFTPSNFSYQSMSKLLFSVHSHKNVNMPSPNVEFQGGDYNSSREKDIEYYKRTGNTTYPKHYMYYAPNDGKSSLWLYHYRNQDNSYYKRNLGTGTINPKKMK
;
A
#
# COMPACT_ATOMS: atom_id res chain seq x y z
N MET A 1 -72.75 -13.81 1.05
CA MET A 1 -72.66 -12.68 2.02
C MET A 1 -71.85 -12.97 3.29
N LYS A 2 -71.67 -14.22 3.76
CA LYS A 2 -70.89 -14.51 4.99
C LYS A 2 -69.35 -14.55 4.84
N LYS A 3 -68.80 -14.68 3.62
CA LYS A 3 -67.33 -14.69 3.40
C LYS A 3 -66.70 -13.29 3.21
N LEU A 4 -67.48 -12.28 2.80
CA LEU A 4 -67.00 -10.89 2.70
C LEU A 4 -66.95 -10.18 4.06
N LEU A 5 -67.90 -10.48 4.95
CA LEU A 5 -67.95 -9.93 6.31
C LEU A 5 -66.78 -10.40 7.20
N PHE A 6 -66.25 -11.59 6.96
CA PHE A 6 -65.14 -12.13 7.74
C PHE A 6 -63.79 -11.46 7.38
N PHE A 7 -63.59 -11.11 6.11
CA PHE A 7 -62.41 -10.36 5.67
C PHE A 7 -62.44 -8.90 6.13
N ALA A 8 -63.61 -8.26 6.14
CA ALA A 8 -63.76 -6.90 6.68
C ALA A 8 -63.46 -6.84 8.20
N PHE A 9 -63.85 -7.89 8.96
CA PHE A 9 -63.61 -7.95 10.39
C PHE A 9 -62.13 -8.16 10.76
N ILE A 10 -61.41 -9.00 10.01
CA ILE A 10 -59.97 -9.23 10.22
C ILE A 10 -59.15 -7.98 9.84
N PHE A 11 -59.55 -7.24 8.80
CA PHE A 11 -58.90 -5.99 8.41
C PHE A 11 -59.10 -4.87 9.46
N PHE A 12 -60.29 -4.82 10.09
CA PHE A 12 -60.59 -3.84 11.14
C PHE A 12 -59.83 -4.11 12.45
N VAL A 13 -59.66 -5.38 12.84
CA VAL A 13 -58.88 -5.78 14.04
C VAL A 13 -57.38 -5.53 13.83
N GLY A 14 -56.86 -5.74 12.62
CA GLY A 14 -55.47 -5.41 12.27
C GLY A 14 -55.16 -3.90 12.32
N LEU A 15 -56.09 -3.05 11.87
CA LEU A 15 -55.97 -1.60 11.93
C LEU A 15 -56.02 -1.07 13.37
N LEU A 16 -56.88 -1.63 14.24
CA LEU A 16 -56.96 -1.26 15.67
C LEU A 16 -55.70 -1.65 16.45
N GLN A 17 -55.09 -2.82 16.18
CA GLN A 17 -53.82 -3.20 16.83
C GLN A 17 -52.61 -2.42 16.29
N ALA A 18 -52.60 -2.03 15.01
CA ALA A 18 -51.56 -1.17 14.44
C ALA A 18 -51.64 0.28 15.00
N GLN A 19 -52.85 0.82 15.20
CA GLN A 19 -53.04 2.13 15.84
C GLN A 19 -52.70 2.12 17.33
N GLN A 20 -52.88 0.99 18.03
CA GLN A 20 -52.54 0.87 19.45
C GLN A 20 -51.03 0.69 19.68
N LYS A 21 -50.29 0.02 18.77
CA LYS A 21 -48.82 -0.07 18.82
C LYS A 21 -48.08 1.18 18.33
N SER A 22 -48.70 2.01 17.48
CA SER A 22 -48.13 3.30 17.05
C SER A 22 -48.21 4.39 18.14
N LYS A 23 -49.12 4.26 19.12
CA LYS A 23 -49.32 5.28 20.16
C LYS A 23 -48.55 5.04 21.47
N SER A 24 -47.83 3.93 21.63
CA SER A 24 -47.16 3.60 22.90
C SER A 24 -45.64 3.87 22.95
N ASN A 25 -45.05 4.51 21.94
CA ASN A 25 -43.63 4.92 21.99
C ASN A 25 -43.34 6.32 21.43
N LEU A 26 -44.34 7.20 21.45
CA LEU A 26 -44.07 8.64 21.53
C LEU A 26 -44.18 9.02 23.00
N LYS A 27 -43.16 8.64 23.79
CA LYS A 27 -42.80 9.50 24.92
C LYS A 27 -42.57 10.85 24.28
N THR A 28 -43.50 11.78 24.50
CA THR A 28 -43.24 13.20 24.34
C THR A 28 -41.94 13.41 25.10
N LYS A 29 -40.82 13.54 24.38
CA LYS A 29 -39.65 14.18 24.95
C LYS A 29 -40.18 15.55 25.27
N LYS A 30 -40.63 15.74 26.52
CA LYS A 30 -40.63 17.06 27.14
C LYS A 30 -39.24 17.56 26.80
N ASN A 31 -39.15 18.60 25.99
CA ASN A 31 -37.95 19.42 25.98
C ASN A 31 -37.83 19.91 27.42
N ILE A 32 -37.14 19.13 28.24
CA ILE A 32 -36.59 19.63 29.48
C ILE A 32 -35.49 20.55 28.97
N GLU A 33 -35.86 21.78 28.61
CA GLU A 33 -34.90 22.87 28.63
C GLU A 33 -34.35 22.86 30.05
N LYS A 34 -33.17 22.25 30.25
CA LYS A 34 -32.58 22.24 31.59
C LYS A 34 -32.34 23.70 31.93
N GLU A 35 -33.06 24.14 32.95
CA GLU A 35 -33.13 25.50 33.46
C GLU A 35 -31.72 26.03 33.75
N TRP A 36 -31.46 27.29 33.42
CA TRP A 36 -30.17 27.92 33.70
C TRP A 36 -30.04 28.12 35.21
N VAL A 37 -29.09 27.40 35.82
CA VAL A 37 -29.13 27.11 37.25
C VAL A 37 -28.62 28.27 38.13
N ASN A 38 -27.97 29.32 37.59
CA ASN A 38 -27.22 30.22 38.48
C ASN A 38 -27.11 31.71 38.07
N PRO A 39 -27.93 32.60 38.65
CA PRO A 39 -27.65 34.02 38.66
C PRO A 39 -26.65 34.34 39.78
N VAL A 40 -25.35 34.38 39.44
CA VAL A 40 -24.31 34.86 40.35
C VAL A 40 -24.71 36.21 40.95
N LYS A 41 -24.52 36.38 42.27
CA LYS A 41 -24.71 37.67 42.95
C LYS A 41 -23.63 38.66 42.51
N LEU A 42 -23.91 39.35 41.40
CA LEU A 42 -23.10 40.43 40.82
C LEU A 42 -23.80 41.78 41.06
N THR A 43 -23.01 42.84 41.18
CA THR A 43 -23.51 44.22 41.19
C THR A 43 -24.12 44.60 39.83
N LYS A 44 -24.94 45.67 39.80
CA LYS A 44 -25.55 46.19 38.56
C LYS A 44 -24.50 46.55 37.50
N GLU A 45 -23.38 47.11 37.94
CA GLU A 45 -22.26 47.45 37.07
C GLU A 45 -21.57 46.21 36.49
N GLU A 46 -21.35 45.17 37.31
CA GLU A 46 -20.74 43.92 36.86
C GLU A 46 -21.62 43.15 35.87
N ARG A 47 -22.94 43.16 36.06
CA ARG A 47 -23.91 42.53 35.14
C ARG A 47 -23.94 43.23 33.79
N ASN A 48 -23.81 44.56 33.77
CA ASN A 48 -23.83 45.35 32.54
C ASN A 48 -22.51 45.30 31.74
N ARG A 49 -21.47 44.60 32.22
CA ARG A 49 -20.21 44.47 31.49
C ARG A 49 -20.41 43.68 30.20
N PRO A 50 -19.73 44.04 29.10
CA PRO A 50 -19.80 43.28 27.86
C PRO A 50 -19.49 41.80 28.07
N TYR A 51 -20.29 40.96 27.41
CA TYR A 51 -20.23 39.48 27.44
C TYR A 51 -20.73 38.81 28.72
N MET A 52 -21.06 39.57 29.77
CA MET A 52 -21.53 38.97 31.02
C MET A 52 -22.83 38.18 30.84
N ASP A 53 -23.74 38.65 29.97
CA ASP A 53 -24.96 37.93 29.61
C ASP A 53 -24.70 36.54 29.00
N GLU A 54 -23.61 36.38 28.25
CA GLU A 54 -23.24 35.07 27.68
C GLU A 54 -22.58 34.16 28.72
N VAL A 55 -21.84 34.74 29.69
CA VAL A 55 -21.29 33.99 30.83
C VAL A 55 -22.38 33.43 31.73
N LEU A 56 -23.42 34.23 31.99
CA LEU A 56 -24.53 33.87 32.87
C LEU A 56 -25.46 32.83 32.25
N LYS A 57 -25.45 32.67 30.92
CA LYS A 57 -26.10 31.55 30.20
C LYS A 57 -25.21 30.29 30.27
N THR A 58 -24.87 29.87 31.48
CA THR A 58 -24.15 28.63 31.76
C THR A 58 -24.93 27.73 32.71
N ARG A 59 -24.74 26.41 32.58
CA ARG A 59 -25.30 25.40 33.48
C ARG A 59 -24.43 25.16 34.71
N ASP A 60 -23.19 25.62 34.67
CA ASP A 60 -22.23 25.47 35.76
C ASP A 60 -22.59 26.40 36.92
N SER A 61 -22.30 25.97 38.16
CA SER A 61 -22.26 26.91 39.28
C SER A 61 -21.10 27.88 39.10
N LEU A 62 -21.35 29.17 39.30
CA LEU A 62 -20.37 30.24 39.09
C LEU A 62 -20.15 31.03 40.38
N THR A 63 -18.89 31.40 40.62
CA THR A 63 -18.50 32.43 41.59
C THR A 63 -18.28 33.77 40.85
N PRO A 64 -18.34 34.93 41.53
CA PRO A 64 -18.06 36.22 40.90
C PRO A 64 -16.68 36.27 40.21
N LYS A 65 -15.65 35.72 40.85
CA LYS A 65 -14.29 35.61 40.31
C LYS A 65 -14.24 34.77 39.03
N GLU A 66 -14.96 33.65 39.01
CA GLU A 66 -15.04 32.78 37.84
C GLU A 66 -15.84 33.44 36.70
N ALA A 67 -16.94 34.13 37.01
CA ALA A 67 -17.72 34.86 36.02
C ALA A 67 -16.89 35.95 35.33
N GLU A 68 -16.07 36.68 36.09
CA GLU A 68 -15.15 37.67 35.52
C GLU A 68 -14.07 37.03 34.64
N ARG A 69 -13.51 35.87 35.06
CA ARG A 69 -12.55 35.10 34.25
C ARG A 69 -13.15 34.67 32.92
N ARG A 70 -14.36 34.09 32.94
CA ARG A 70 -15.06 33.69 31.71
C ARG A 70 -15.38 34.88 30.81
N ARG A 71 -15.80 36.01 31.39
CA ARG A 71 -16.02 37.25 30.65
C ARG A 71 -14.74 37.73 29.95
N LYS A 72 -13.60 37.67 30.63
CA LYS A 72 -12.28 37.99 30.02
C LYS A 72 -11.97 37.04 28.86
N ASN A 73 -12.20 35.74 29.02
CA ASN A 73 -11.99 34.75 27.95
C ASN A 73 -12.85 35.03 26.70
N ILE A 74 -14.13 35.37 26.88
CA ILE A 74 -15.02 35.72 25.76
C ILE A 74 -14.61 37.05 25.13
N ALA A 75 -14.26 38.05 25.95
CA ALA A 75 -13.86 39.38 25.48
C ALA A 75 -12.61 39.33 24.59
N ILE A 76 -11.70 38.38 24.84
CA ILE A 76 -10.54 38.13 23.99
C ILE A 76 -10.97 37.79 22.56
N GLY A 77 -12.12 37.17 22.34
CA GLY A 77 -12.61 36.83 21.00
C GLY A 77 -13.03 38.02 20.15
N ASN A 78 -13.27 39.20 20.72
CA ASN A 78 -13.79 40.35 19.99
C ASN A 78 -12.71 41.04 19.13
N PRO A 79 -12.84 41.09 17.79
CA PRO A 79 -11.92 41.84 16.94
C PRO A 79 -12.24 43.35 16.90
N PHE A 80 -13.45 43.77 17.29
CA PHE A 80 -13.96 45.15 17.20
C PHE A 80 -13.92 45.91 18.54
N ALA A 81 -13.28 45.35 19.57
CA ALA A 81 -13.27 45.93 20.91
C ALA A 81 -12.66 47.34 20.94
N LYS A 82 -11.68 47.62 20.06
CA LYS A 82 -11.03 48.93 19.95
C LYS A 82 -11.96 50.01 19.37
N GLN A 83 -12.95 49.58 18.60
CA GLN A 83 -13.96 50.43 17.97
C GLN A 83 -15.21 50.59 18.85
N GLY A 84 -15.20 50.07 20.08
CA GLY A 84 -16.32 50.18 21.03
C GLY A 84 -17.52 49.28 20.70
N PHE A 85 -17.37 48.33 19.77
CA PHE A 85 -18.45 47.43 19.37
C PHE A 85 -18.35 46.07 20.08
N TYR A 86 -19.45 45.60 20.66
CA TYR A 86 -19.49 44.36 21.46
C TYR A 86 -20.51 43.35 20.91
N PRO A 87 -20.23 42.70 19.77
CA PRO A 87 -21.14 41.72 19.18
C PRO A 87 -21.12 40.43 19.98
N LYS A 88 -22.20 39.64 19.93
CA LYS A 88 -22.22 38.30 20.53
C LYS A 88 -21.07 37.44 19.97
N ILE A 89 -20.19 36.97 20.86
CA ILE A 89 -19.09 36.08 20.52
C ILE A 89 -19.55 34.63 20.68
N ALA A 90 -19.44 33.84 19.61
CA ALA A 90 -19.72 32.41 19.67
C ALA A 90 -18.59 31.71 20.43
N THR A 91 -18.92 31.12 21.58
CA THR A 91 -18.01 30.28 22.36
C THR A 91 -18.72 28.99 22.73
N LEU A 92 -18.03 27.85 22.63
CA LEU A 92 -18.57 26.53 22.96
C LEU A 92 -18.69 26.34 24.48
N SER A 93 -17.75 26.89 25.25
CA SER A 93 -17.64 26.69 26.69
C SER A 93 -18.19 27.87 27.52
N LYS A 94 -18.78 28.88 26.85
CA LYS A 94 -19.24 30.13 27.50
C LYS A 94 -18.12 30.77 28.34
N GLY A 95 -16.90 30.74 27.82
CA GLY A 95 -15.71 31.29 28.45
C GLY A 95 -15.07 30.43 29.55
N LYS A 96 -15.58 29.22 29.83
CA LYS A 96 -14.98 28.29 30.82
C LYS A 96 -13.52 27.97 30.48
N TYR A 97 -13.23 27.80 29.19
CA TYR A 97 -11.89 27.61 28.65
C TYR A 97 -11.49 28.81 27.77
N LEU A 98 -10.19 29.05 27.63
CA LEU A 98 -9.66 30.00 26.67
C LEU A 98 -9.71 29.34 25.28
N GLU A 99 -10.67 29.74 24.45
CA GLU A 99 -10.93 29.18 23.11
C GLU A 99 -10.20 29.94 21.99
N PHE A 100 -9.51 31.04 22.32
CA PHE A 100 -8.83 31.90 21.36
C PHE A 100 -7.31 31.77 21.54
N HIS A 101 -6.68 31.00 20.66
CA HIS A 101 -5.26 30.63 20.75
C HIS A 101 -4.33 31.59 19.98
N ASP A 102 -4.90 32.46 19.15
CA ASP A 102 -4.14 33.30 18.22
C ASP A 102 -3.88 34.73 18.70
N ARG A 103 -3.73 34.99 20.00
CA ARG A 103 -3.63 36.38 20.53
C ARG A 103 -2.24 36.80 21.00
N ASP A 104 -1.32 35.85 21.25
CA ASP A 104 0.00 36.18 21.78
C ASP A 104 0.95 36.72 20.70
N SER A 105 1.68 37.79 21.00
CA SER A 105 2.61 38.39 20.00
C SER A 105 3.76 37.43 19.68
N ILE A 106 4.02 36.49 20.58
CA ILE A 106 5.00 35.42 20.47
C ILE A 106 4.23 34.11 20.57
N VAL A 107 4.42 33.23 19.61
CA VAL A 107 3.89 31.86 19.66
C VAL A 107 5.05 30.87 19.64
N SER A 108 4.89 29.76 20.34
CA SER A 108 5.80 28.63 20.23
C SER A 108 5.29 27.73 19.11
N ILE A 109 6.15 27.38 18.17
CA ILE A 109 5.91 26.43 17.07
C ILE A 109 7.03 25.40 17.19
N GLY A 110 6.70 24.22 17.72
CA GLY A 110 7.70 23.23 18.14
C GLY A 110 8.78 23.85 19.05
N SER A 111 10.05 23.66 18.68
CA SER A 111 11.21 24.19 19.40
C SER A 111 11.49 25.68 19.16
N VAL A 112 10.65 26.39 18.40
CA VAL A 112 10.92 27.78 17.96
C VAL A 112 9.91 28.74 18.57
N ARG A 113 10.41 29.81 19.20
CA ARG A 113 9.58 30.98 19.57
C ARG A 113 9.57 31.96 18.40
N TYR A 114 8.38 32.22 17.87
CA TYR A 114 8.16 33.08 16.72
C TYR A 114 7.35 34.32 17.10
N ASN A 115 7.89 35.51 16.79
CA ASN A 115 7.16 36.76 16.95
C ASN A 115 6.33 37.05 15.69
N ARG A 116 5.00 36.95 15.83
CA ARG A 116 4.05 37.09 14.73
C ARG A 116 3.94 38.52 14.21
N LYS A 117 4.26 39.52 15.03
CA LYS A 117 4.21 40.94 14.63
C LYS A 117 5.46 41.37 13.87
N GLN A 118 6.62 40.92 14.34
CA GLN A 118 7.91 41.25 13.72
C GLN A 118 8.29 40.30 12.59
N LYS A 119 7.56 39.17 12.45
CA LYS A 119 7.84 38.07 11.53
C LYS A 119 9.26 37.52 11.69
N LYS A 120 9.73 37.37 12.92
CA LYS A 120 11.08 36.90 13.25
C LYS A 120 11.05 35.79 14.28
N ILE A 121 11.96 34.84 14.13
CA ILE A 121 12.32 33.88 15.18
C ILE A 121 13.06 34.66 16.28
N ILE A 122 12.59 34.52 17.51
CA ILE A 122 13.15 35.25 18.66
C ILE A 122 13.95 34.35 19.60
N GLY A 123 13.91 33.04 19.40
CA GLY A 123 14.71 32.09 20.17
C GLY A 123 14.27 30.67 19.95
N PHE A 124 15.17 29.75 20.26
CA PHE A 124 14.89 28.32 20.36
C PHE A 124 14.62 27.98 21.81
N ILE A 125 13.74 27.03 22.05
CA ILE A 125 13.48 26.48 23.38
C ILE A 125 14.61 25.48 23.66
N GLU A 126 15.43 25.75 24.67
CA GLU A 126 16.46 24.80 25.12
C GLU A 126 15.82 23.70 25.98
N GLU A 127 16.07 22.45 25.59
CA GLU A 127 15.61 21.28 26.32
C GLU A 127 16.48 21.07 27.58
N ASP A 128 15.80 20.93 28.72
CA ASP A 128 16.44 20.54 29.96
C ASP A 128 16.44 19.01 30.02
N LEU A 129 17.59 18.42 29.68
CA LEU A 129 17.81 16.98 29.63
C LEU A 129 17.97 16.34 31.01
N SER A 130 17.99 17.13 32.09
CA SER A 130 18.18 16.62 33.46
C SER A 130 16.92 16.06 34.10
N ASN A 131 15.74 16.32 33.52
CA ASN A 131 14.45 15.89 34.03
C ASN A 131 13.84 14.79 33.13
N PRO A 132 13.88 13.51 33.54
CA PRO A 132 13.38 12.39 32.73
C PRO A 132 11.85 12.39 32.56
N ASP A 133 11.12 13.14 33.40
CA ASP A 133 9.66 13.25 33.35
C ASP A 133 9.18 14.54 32.64
N ARG A 134 10.11 15.31 32.05
CA ARG A 134 9.75 16.54 31.35
C ARG A 134 8.98 16.20 30.07
N GLN A 135 7.69 16.49 30.05
CA GLN A 135 6.89 16.41 28.83
C GLN A 135 7.55 17.27 27.75
N PRO A 136 7.69 16.80 26.51
CA PRO A 136 8.38 17.59 25.51
C PRO A 136 7.57 18.85 25.17
N LEU A 137 8.29 19.96 24.97
CA LEU A 137 7.73 21.30 24.87
C LEU A 137 7.08 21.52 23.49
N GLY A 138 5.83 21.05 23.31
CA GLY A 138 5.06 21.25 22.09
C GLY A 138 5.54 20.41 20.90
N ASP A 139 4.60 20.03 20.02
CA ASP A 139 4.76 19.18 18.83
C ASP A 139 5.47 17.82 18.97
N THR A 140 5.71 17.31 20.18
CA THR A 140 5.79 15.85 20.37
C THR A 140 4.39 15.25 20.44
N HIS A 141 3.65 15.44 19.36
CA HIS A 141 2.48 14.65 19.09
C HIS A 141 2.98 13.41 18.33
N GLY A 142 2.68 12.21 18.80
CA GLY A 142 2.86 10.97 18.02
C GLY A 142 1.85 10.90 16.86
N ARG A 143 1.66 12.01 16.15
CA ARG A 143 0.59 12.31 15.19
C ARG A 143 1.11 13.33 14.18
N TRP A 144 0.61 13.24 12.95
CA TRP A 144 0.94 14.20 11.90
C TRP A 144 0.32 15.58 12.17
N ILE A 145 0.99 16.65 11.71
CA ILE A 145 0.56 18.05 11.89
C ILE A 145 -0.46 18.51 10.83
N SER A 146 -0.61 17.75 9.75
CA SER A 146 -1.58 17.94 8.68
C SER A 146 -2.35 16.64 8.46
N PRO A 147 -3.62 16.70 8.00
CA PRO A 147 -4.34 15.51 7.58
C PRO A 147 -3.53 14.74 6.54
N ASP A 148 -3.47 13.42 6.70
CA ASP A 148 -2.95 12.50 5.71
C ASP A 148 -3.70 12.69 4.38
N PRO A 149 -3.01 12.98 3.26
CA PRO A 149 -3.62 13.07 1.94
C PRO A 149 -4.42 11.82 1.53
N LEU A 150 -4.13 10.66 2.12
CA LEU A 150 -4.82 9.37 1.89
C LEU A 150 -5.92 9.08 2.93
N SER A 151 -6.28 10.07 3.75
CA SER A 151 -7.27 9.88 4.82
C SER A 151 -8.67 9.45 4.37
N GLU A 152 -9.04 9.70 3.12
CA GLU A 152 -10.31 9.26 2.56
C GLU A 152 -10.39 7.74 2.37
N GLU A 153 -9.26 7.05 2.27
CA GLU A 153 -9.19 5.59 2.08
C GLU A 153 -9.39 4.82 3.39
N TYR A 154 -9.20 5.48 4.54
CA TYR A 154 -9.33 4.90 5.87
C TYR A 154 -10.23 5.75 6.78
N SER A 155 -11.50 5.90 6.37
CA SER A 155 -12.50 6.72 7.09
C SER A 155 -12.72 6.33 8.56
N ASP A 156 -12.48 5.05 8.92
CA ASP A 156 -12.57 4.55 10.29
C ASP A 156 -11.40 4.97 11.18
N TRP A 157 -10.37 5.58 10.61
CA TRP A 157 -9.15 5.97 11.30
C TRP A 157 -8.95 7.48 11.26
N THR A 158 -8.31 8.00 12.31
CA THR A 158 -7.99 9.43 12.38
C THR A 158 -6.98 9.80 11.30
N PRO A 159 -7.19 10.91 10.56
CA PRO A 159 -6.31 11.37 9.48
C PRO A 159 -4.94 11.87 9.97
N TYR A 160 -4.63 11.70 11.25
CA TYR A 160 -3.40 12.20 11.89
C TYR A 160 -2.63 11.07 12.60
N ARG A 161 -2.92 9.80 12.28
CA ARG A 161 -2.31 8.64 12.94
C ARG A 161 -0.85 8.44 12.52
N TYR A 162 -0.01 7.99 13.45
CA TYR A 162 1.37 7.56 13.17
C TYR A 162 1.54 6.08 13.51
N GLY A 163 2.10 5.28 12.60
CA GLY A 163 2.50 3.89 12.86
C GLY A 163 1.41 3.00 13.47
N PHE A 164 0.15 3.09 13.01
CA PHE A 164 -1.00 2.32 13.53
C PHE A 164 -1.23 2.45 15.06
N ASN A 165 -0.80 3.57 15.66
CA ASN A 165 -0.74 3.77 17.12
C ASN A 165 0.19 2.79 17.86
N ASN A 166 1.11 2.13 17.16
CA ASN A 166 2.13 1.24 17.73
C ASN A 166 3.54 1.59 17.19
N PRO A 167 4.13 2.70 17.69
CA PRO A 167 5.43 3.18 17.24
C PRO A 167 6.62 2.31 17.67
N LEU A 168 6.39 1.33 18.56
CA LEU A 168 7.40 0.31 18.90
C LEU A 168 7.54 -0.74 17.80
N ARG A 169 6.48 -0.95 17.01
CA ARG A 169 6.43 -1.97 15.95
C ARG A 169 6.51 -1.37 14.54
N TYR A 170 6.01 -0.15 14.35
CA TYR A 170 5.91 0.48 13.04
C TYR A 170 6.57 1.86 13.07
N THR A 171 7.47 2.09 12.12
CA THR A 171 8.04 3.40 11.82
C THR A 171 7.49 3.83 10.47
N ASP A 172 7.00 5.05 10.37
CA ASP A 172 6.36 5.59 9.17
C ASP A 172 7.14 6.83 8.69
N PRO A 173 8.25 6.65 7.94
CA PRO A 173 9.15 7.74 7.57
C PRO A 173 8.59 8.67 6.50
N THR A 174 7.59 8.22 5.73
CA THR A 174 7.08 8.89 4.52
C THR A 174 5.57 9.14 4.53
N GLY A 175 4.81 8.50 5.43
CA GLY A 175 3.36 8.66 5.53
C GLY A 175 2.55 7.88 4.48
N MET A 176 3.10 6.80 3.91
CA MET A 176 2.50 6.06 2.76
C MET A 176 2.61 4.53 2.94
N LEU A 177 1.83 3.76 2.16
CA LEU A 177 1.75 2.29 2.24
C LEU A 177 1.87 1.65 0.81
N GLU A 178 3.01 0.98 0.43
CA GLU A 178 3.29 0.15 -0.83
C GLU A 178 3.57 -1.41 -0.72
N ASP A 179 3.00 -2.22 -1.64
CA ASP A 179 2.78 -3.68 -1.53
C ASP A 179 4.10 -4.37 -1.83
N ASP A 180 4.70 -4.96 -0.81
CA ASP A 180 6.06 -5.48 -0.93
C ASP A 180 6.06 -6.99 -0.87
N TYR A 181 6.79 -7.59 -1.79
CA TYR A 181 7.05 -9.01 -1.86
C TYR A 181 8.55 -9.27 -1.72
N GLY A 182 8.89 -10.43 -1.19
CA GLY A 182 10.25 -10.92 -1.02
C GLY A 182 10.48 -12.16 -1.87
N LEU A 183 11.56 -12.14 -2.64
CA LEU A 183 12.06 -13.28 -3.39
C LEU A 183 13.13 -14.00 -2.56
N ASP A 184 12.94 -15.29 -2.28
CA ASP A 184 13.96 -16.10 -1.64
C ASP A 184 14.90 -16.81 -2.63
N GLN A 185 15.91 -17.49 -2.09
CA GLN A 185 16.89 -18.18 -2.92
C GLN A 185 16.31 -19.39 -3.66
N ASN A 186 15.20 -19.95 -3.19
CA ASN A 186 14.46 -21.04 -3.83
C ASN A 186 13.44 -20.52 -4.86
N GLY A 187 13.42 -19.21 -5.11
CA GLY A 187 12.56 -18.58 -6.10
C GLY A 187 11.11 -18.40 -5.66
N ASN A 188 10.80 -18.59 -4.37
CA ASN A 188 9.47 -18.30 -3.85
C ASN A 188 9.30 -16.79 -3.70
N VAL A 189 8.12 -16.30 -4.09
CA VAL A 189 7.72 -14.92 -3.88
C VAL A 189 6.70 -14.88 -2.74
N THR A 190 7.06 -14.24 -1.64
CA THR A 190 6.26 -14.20 -0.42
C THR A 190 5.95 -12.76 -0.04
N LEU A 191 4.75 -12.50 0.45
CA LEU A 191 4.36 -11.17 0.91
C LEU A 191 5.26 -10.70 2.08
N ILE A 192 5.72 -9.46 2.04
CA ILE A 192 6.42 -8.77 3.14
C ILE A 192 5.43 -7.90 3.89
N GLN A 193 4.67 -7.08 3.16
CA GLN A 193 3.63 -6.24 3.72
C GLN A 193 2.57 -5.95 2.67
N LYS A 194 1.32 -5.85 3.13
CA LYS A 194 0.20 -5.38 2.31
C LYS A 194 0.08 -3.89 2.34
N THR A 195 -0.32 -3.29 1.24
CA THR A 195 -0.53 -1.87 1.14
C THR A 195 -1.56 -1.44 0.06
N ASN A 196 -1.63 -0.14 -0.26
CA ASN A 196 -2.59 0.42 -1.21
C ASN A 196 -1.96 1.22 -2.37
N ASP A 197 -0.78 0.84 -2.86
CA ASP A 197 -0.14 1.56 -3.98
C ASP A 197 -0.61 1.12 -5.34
N GLU A 198 -0.48 1.99 -6.34
CA GLU A 198 -0.64 1.64 -7.75
C GLU A 198 0.61 0.92 -8.33
N PHE A 199 1.44 0.31 -7.48
CA PHE A 199 2.57 -0.53 -7.89
C PHE A 199 2.90 -1.57 -6.82
N ASP A 200 3.62 -2.62 -7.23
CA ASP A 200 4.19 -3.63 -6.33
C ASP A 200 5.72 -3.63 -6.46
N ARG A 201 6.41 -3.96 -5.36
CA ARG A 201 7.87 -4.13 -5.33
C ARG A 201 8.23 -5.57 -4.99
N LEU A 202 9.22 -6.11 -5.70
CA LEU A 202 9.83 -7.41 -5.42
C LEU A 202 11.24 -7.20 -4.90
N TYR A 203 11.43 -7.34 -3.59
CA TYR A 203 12.71 -7.26 -2.89
C TYR A 203 13.42 -8.61 -2.85
N VAL A 204 14.73 -8.59 -2.57
CA VAL A 204 15.42 -9.79 -2.10
C VAL A 204 15.02 -10.07 -0.65
N ALA A 205 14.51 -11.27 -0.37
CA ALA A 205 14.15 -11.70 0.96
C ALA A 205 15.39 -12.18 1.74
N LYS A 206 15.42 -11.85 3.03
CA LYS A 206 16.33 -12.51 3.96
C LYS A 206 16.02 -14.00 3.94
N SER A 207 17.03 -14.83 3.69
CA SER A 207 16.87 -16.28 3.56
C SER A 207 17.54 -17.03 4.70
N ASP A 208 17.00 -18.19 5.07
CA ASP A 208 17.60 -19.12 6.02
C ASP A 208 18.75 -19.95 5.36
N SER A 209 19.35 -20.86 6.11
CA SER A 209 20.43 -21.72 5.59
C SER A 209 20.00 -22.67 4.48
N ASN A 210 18.69 -22.91 4.32
CA ASN A 210 18.10 -23.75 3.28
C ASN A 210 17.60 -22.92 2.08
N GLY A 211 17.82 -21.60 2.09
CA GLY A 211 17.43 -20.70 1.02
C GLY A 211 15.97 -20.23 1.06
N ASN A 212 15.20 -20.57 2.11
CA ASN A 212 13.80 -20.13 2.24
C ASN A 212 13.73 -18.76 2.89
N ALA A 213 12.70 -17.97 2.56
CA ALA A 213 12.45 -16.69 3.22
C ALA A 213 12.32 -16.85 4.75
N VAL A 214 13.03 -16.01 5.51
CA VAL A 214 12.83 -15.86 6.95
C VAL A 214 11.52 -15.10 7.16
N LEU A 215 10.57 -15.77 7.82
CA LEU A 215 9.22 -15.24 8.05
C LEU A 215 9.10 -14.59 9.44
N ASP A 216 8.29 -13.54 9.52
CA ASP A 216 7.85 -12.95 10.78
C ASP A 216 6.74 -13.79 11.44
N SER A 217 6.26 -13.34 12.60
CA SER A 217 5.19 -14.03 13.35
C SER A 217 3.83 -14.07 12.63
N ASN A 218 3.65 -13.28 11.57
CA ASN A 218 2.46 -13.27 10.74
C ASN A 218 2.62 -14.12 9.46
N GLY A 219 3.80 -14.73 9.25
CA GLY A 219 4.11 -15.48 8.03
C GLY A 219 4.57 -14.63 6.85
N ASN A 220 4.91 -13.34 7.07
CA ASN A 220 5.41 -12.46 6.02
C ASN A 220 6.94 -12.54 5.94
N ALA A 221 7.49 -12.46 4.72
CA ALA A 221 8.93 -12.42 4.50
C ALA A 221 9.57 -11.12 5.01
N GLN A 222 10.86 -11.17 5.30
CA GLN A 222 11.65 -9.99 5.70
C GLN A 222 12.58 -9.56 4.56
N LYS A 223 12.75 -8.26 4.34
CA LYS A 223 13.74 -7.71 3.39
C LYS A 223 15.15 -8.09 3.83
N GLN A 224 16.03 -8.37 2.87
CA GLN A 224 17.46 -8.57 3.15
C GLN A 224 18.15 -7.26 3.57
N ILE A 225 17.66 -6.13 3.06
CA ILE A 225 18.18 -4.79 3.34
C ILE A 225 17.35 -4.06 4.40
N SER A 226 17.94 -3.01 5.00
CA SER A 226 17.22 -2.01 5.77
C SER A 226 16.90 -0.78 4.89
N GLY A 227 15.71 -0.19 5.09
CA GLY A 227 15.26 0.98 4.33
C GLY A 227 14.59 0.64 2.98
N GLU A 228 14.45 1.65 2.11
CA GLU A 228 13.70 1.52 0.85
C GLU A 228 14.45 0.76 -0.25
N GLY A 229 15.78 0.85 -0.28
CA GLY A 229 16.62 0.28 -1.34
C GLY A 229 16.59 1.06 -2.66
N VAL A 230 17.28 0.52 -3.67
CA VAL A 230 17.41 1.08 -5.02
C VAL A 230 16.71 0.19 -6.06
N GLU A 231 15.83 0.77 -6.86
CA GLU A 231 15.15 0.06 -7.96
C GLU A 231 16.16 -0.52 -8.96
N GLY A 232 15.94 -1.75 -9.39
CA GLY A 232 16.81 -2.51 -10.30
C GLY A 232 18.03 -3.15 -9.63
N THR A 233 18.31 -2.81 -8.37
CA THR A 233 19.38 -3.41 -7.57
C THR A 233 18.81 -4.22 -6.41
N ASP A 234 18.09 -3.55 -5.50
CA ASP A 234 17.53 -4.15 -4.29
C ASP A 234 16.10 -4.66 -4.49
N TYR A 235 15.37 -4.05 -5.42
CA TYR A 235 14.03 -4.47 -5.80
C TYR A 235 13.70 -4.23 -7.27
N ALA A 236 12.76 -5.01 -7.81
CA ALA A 236 12.06 -4.70 -9.06
C ALA A 236 10.71 -4.07 -8.76
N LYS A 237 10.29 -3.05 -9.54
CA LYS A 237 8.99 -2.39 -9.39
C LYS A 237 8.09 -2.67 -10.59
N VAL A 238 6.81 -2.88 -10.34
CA VAL A 238 5.78 -3.06 -11.38
C VAL A 238 4.58 -2.19 -11.08
N ASN A 239 4.21 -1.33 -12.02
CA ASN A 239 3.01 -0.52 -11.90
C ASN A 239 1.75 -1.37 -12.14
N LYS A 240 0.73 -1.10 -11.34
CA LYS A 240 -0.62 -1.65 -11.42
C LYS A 240 -1.54 -0.65 -12.13
N ALA A 241 -2.73 -1.10 -12.52
CA ALA A 241 -3.73 -0.22 -13.12
C ALA A 241 -4.42 0.67 -12.07
N ASN A 242 -4.52 0.17 -10.84
CA ASN A 242 -4.98 0.83 -9.62
C ASN A 242 -4.49 -0.01 -8.42
N SER A 243 -4.72 0.46 -7.21
CA SER A 243 -4.21 -0.17 -6.00
C SER A 243 -4.77 -1.57 -5.71
N GLU A 244 -6.01 -1.84 -6.14
CA GLU A 244 -6.68 -3.12 -5.96
C GLU A 244 -6.31 -4.17 -7.03
N SER A 245 -5.62 -3.76 -8.10
CA SER A 245 -5.29 -4.65 -9.22
C SER A 245 -4.19 -5.64 -8.87
N GLY A 246 -4.18 -6.81 -9.49
CA GLY A 246 -3.02 -7.70 -9.44
C GLY A 246 -1.87 -7.20 -10.32
N SER A 247 -0.64 -7.55 -9.96
CA SER A 247 0.54 -7.38 -10.80
C SER A 247 1.11 -8.74 -11.22
N ILE A 248 2.15 -8.72 -12.05
CA ILE A 248 2.92 -9.92 -12.34
C ILE A 248 3.62 -10.47 -11.08
N ILE A 249 4.00 -9.62 -10.13
CA ILE A 249 4.65 -10.01 -8.87
C ILE A 249 3.64 -10.71 -7.96
N SER A 250 2.46 -10.12 -7.75
CA SER A 250 1.44 -10.76 -6.91
C SER A 250 0.89 -12.04 -7.52
N SER A 251 0.87 -12.14 -8.86
CA SER A 251 0.60 -13.41 -9.56
C SER A 251 1.67 -14.46 -9.26
N LEU A 252 2.96 -14.08 -9.28
CA LEU A 252 4.06 -14.99 -8.93
C LEU A 252 4.01 -15.44 -7.46
N ALA A 253 3.49 -14.62 -6.56
CA ALA A 253 3.26 -14.98 -5.16
C ALA A 253 2.07 -15.94 -4.95
N THR A 254 1.24 -16.15 -5.99
CA THR A 254 0.04 -16.97 -5.89
C THR A 254 0.34 -18.43 -6.19
N ASN A 255 -0.01 -19.33 -5.27
CA ASN A 255 0.01 -20.76 -5.55
C ASN A 255 -1.24 -21.15 -6.35
N PHE A 256 -1.08 -21.42 -7.64
CA PHE A 256 -2.16 -21.86 -8.53
C PHE A 256 -2.51 -23.35 -8.41
N GLY A 257 -1.85 -24.10 -7.52
CA GLY A 257 -2.02 -25.55 -7.38
C GLY A 257 -1.48 -26.33 -8.58
N LEU A 258 -0.61 -25.72 -9.38
CA LEU A 258 0.06 -26.38 -10.50
C LEU A 258 1.26 -27.15 -9.96
N ALA A 259 1.16 -28.47 -9.97
CA ALA A 259 2.25 -29.35 -9.58
C ALA A 259 2.43 -30.44 -10.63
N GLU A 260 3.67 -30.73 -10.96
CA GLU A 260 4.05 -31.85 -11.79
C GLU A 260 5.12 -32.67 -11.08
N LYS A 261 5.24 -33.95 -11.43
CA LYS A 261 6.26 -34.83 -10.83
C LYS A 261 7.69 -34.26 -10.94
N ARG A 262 7.97 -33.47 -11.97
CA ARG A 262 9.27 -32.82 -12.20
C ARG A 262 9.47 -31.53 -11.39
N PHE A 263 8.39 -30.95 -10.85
CA PHE A 263 8.38 -29.70 -10.09
C PHE A 263 7.64 -29.93 -8.76
N PRO A 264 8.27 -30.64 -7.80
CA PRO A 264 7.63 -31.02 -6.53
C PRO A 264 7.28 -29.80 -5.66
N ASN A 265 8.00 -28.70 -5.83
CA ASN A 265 7.76 -27.42 -5.15
C ASN A 265 6.66 -26.57 -5.81
N GLY A 266 6.04 -27.08 -6.87
CA GLY A 266 5.00 -26.39 -7.63
C GLY A 266 5.54 -25.55 -8.77
N ILE A 267 4.62 -24.86 -9.45
CA ILE A 267 4.91 -23.97 -10.57
C ILE A 267 4.23 -22.63 -10.32
N ASN A 268 5.02 -21.57 -10.31
CA ASN A 268 4.54 -20.21 -10.15
C ASN A 268 4.77 -19.44 -11.45
N PHE A 269 3.78 -18.63 -11.84
CA PHE A 269 3.87 -17.80 -13.03
C PHE A 269 3.07 -16.50 -12.88
N GLY A 270 3.47 -15.49 -13.63
CA GLY A 270 2.74 -14.26 -13.77
C GLY A 270 2.73 -13.79 -15.22
N ARG A 271 1.68 -13.05 -15.61
CA ARG A 271 1.53 -12.51 -16.96
C ARG A 271 1.40 -11.01 -16.95
N THR A 272 1.96 -10.37 -17.98
CA THR A 272 1.79 -8.93 -18.22
C THR A 272 1.85 -8.64 -19.71
N THR A 273 1.23 -7.55 -20.14
CA THR A 273 1.38 -7.01 -21.50
C THR A 273 2.52 -5.97 -21.58
N ASN A 274 3.07 -5.56 -20.44
CA ASN A 274 4.19 -4.64 -20.36
C ASN A 274 5.53 -5.40 -20.48
N ALA A 275 6.22 -5.16 -21.60
CA ALA A 275 7.53 -5.74 -21.89
C ALA A 275 8.58 -5.43 -20.81
N ASN A 276 8.57 -4.22 -20.25
CA ASN A 276 9.58 -3.79 -19.30
C ASN A 276 9.36 -4.48 -17.95
N ASP A 277 8.12 -4.55 -17.47
CA ASP A 277 7.79 -5.22 -16.22
C ASP A 277 8.18 -6.70 -16.27
N ALA A 278 7.86 -7.38 -17.37
CA ALA A 278 8.24 -8.77 -17.59
C ALA A 278 9.77 -8.97 -17.57
N ALA A 279 10.50 -8.14 -18.30
CA ALA A 279 11.95 -8.22 -18.36
C ALA A 279 12.60 -7.91 -17.00
N ASN A 280 12.16 -6.85 -16.33
CA ASN A 280 12.71 -6.40 -15.06
C ASN A 280 12.51 -7.46 -13.97
N VAL A 281 11.28 -7.99 -13.84
CA VAL A 281 10.99 -9.05 -12.86
C VAL A 281 11.75 -10.33 -13.16
N PHE A 282 11.77 -10.78 -14.43
CA PHE A 282 12.54 -11.96 -14.83
C PHE A 282 14.03 -11.80 -14.52
N MET A 283 14.64 -10.69 -14.95
CA MET A 283 16.07 -10.46 -14.76
C MET A 283 16.43 -10.35 -13.28
N PHE A 284 15.61 -9.64 -12.50
CA PHE A 284 15.79 -9.52 -11.07
C PHE A 284 15.69 -10.89 -10.39
N ALA A 285 14.68 -11.70 -10.74
CA ALA A 285 14.47 -12.99 -10.12
C ALA A 285 15.55 -14.01 -10.46
N ALA A 286 15.96 -14.07 -11.73
CA ALA A 286 17.09 -14.89 -12.18
C ALA A 286 18.41 -14.50 -11.51
N LYS A 287 18.63 -13.20 -11.30
CA LYS A 287 19.85 -12.67 -10.67
C LYS A 287 19.91 -12.97 -9.17
N ASN A 288 18.78 -12.91 -8.47
CA ASN A 288 18.71 -12.94 -7.01
C ASN A 288 18.18 -14.26 -6.40
N SER A 289 17.95 -15.28 -7.21
CA SER A 289 17.62 -16.64 -6.75
C SER A 289 18.56 -17.69 -7.33
N ASN A 290 18.53 -18.90 -6.78
CA ASN A 290 19.33 -20.06 -7.21
C ASN A 290 18.57 -20.99 -8.18
N VAL A 291 17.35 -20.62 -8.57
CA VAL A 291 16.49 -21.42 -9.45
C VAL A 291 16.45 -20.87 -10.88
N GLU A 292 15.99 -21.70 -11.81
CA GLU A 292 15.81 -21.33 -13.20
C GLU A 292 14.49 -20.60 -13.42
N TRP A 293 14.56 -19.45 -14.08
CA TRP A 293 13.40 -18.66 -14.48
C TRP A 293 13.21 -18.74 -15.99
N GLY A 294 11.95 -18.69 -16.41
CA GLY A 294 11.54 -18.58 -17.80
C GLY A 294 10.79 -17.27 -18.08
N LEU A 295 10.96 -16.76 -19.30
CA LEU A 295 10.22 -15.63 -19.86
C LEU A 295 9.83 -15.95 -21.31
N ASP A 296 8.53 -16.13 -21.54
CA ASP A 296 7.96 -16.37 -22.86
C ASP A 296 7.13 -15.19 -23.34
N ALA A 297 7.14 -14.92 -24.63
CA ALA A 297 6.28 -13.92 -25.27
C ALA A 297 5.34 -14.57 -26.28
N PHE A 298 4.04 -14.27 -26.16
CA PHE A 298 3.00 -14.79 -27.04
C PHE A 298 2.24 -13.66 -27.71
N LYS A 299 1.95 -13.84 -29.00
CA LYS A 299 1.00 -12.97 -29.72
C LYS A 299 -0.42 -13.25 -29.22
N VAL A 300 -1.08 -12.24 -28.66
CA VAL A 300 -2.45 -12.33 -28.14
C VAL A 300 -3.28 -11.17 -28.68
N GLY A 301 -4.27 -11.46 -29.53
CA GLY A 301 -5.01 -10.44 -30.26
C GLY A 301 -4.09 -9.57 -31.12
N GLY A 302 -4.24 -8.25 -31.01
CA GLY A 302 -3.34 -7.28 -31.64
C GLY A 302 -2.05 -6.98 -30.85
N GLY A 303 -1.88 -7.59 -29.67
CA GLY A 303 -0.80 -7.29 -28.74
C GLY A 303 0.10 -8.49 -28.43
N VAL A 304 0.91 -8.35 -27.37
CA VAL A 304 1.79 -9.39 -26.86
C VAL A 304 1.59 -9.57 -25.36
N SER A 305 1.46 -10.81 -24.93
CA SER A 305 1.47 -11.21 -23.52
C SER A 305 2.82 -11.83 -23.20
N TYR A 306 3.44 -11.39 -22.12
CA TYR A 306 4.66 -11.93 -21.55
C TYR A 306 4.31 -12.79 -20.35
N THR A 307 4.93 -13.95 -20.21
CA THR A 307 4.75 -14.86 -19.06
C THR A 307 6.11 -15.07 -18.42
N VAL A 308 6.25 -14.68 -17.15
CA VAL A 308 7.41 -15.01 -16.31
C VAL A 308 7.04 -16.17 -15.42
N TYR A 309 7.91 -17.17 -15.27
CA TYR A 309 7.59 -18.38 -14.54
C TYR A 309 8.83 -19.07 -13.96
N THR A 310 8.61 -19.91 -12.95
CA THR A 310 9.64 -20.78 -12.36
C THR A 310 9.01 -22.10 -11.93
N GLY A 311 9.81 -23.15 -11.96
CA GLY A 311 9.47 -24.44 -11.35
C GLY A 311 10.17 -24.66 -10.01
N HIS A 312 10.87 -23.64 -9.49
CA HIS A 312 11.68 -23.71 -8.28
C HIS A 312 12.82 -24.75 -8.36
N GLU A 313 13.34 -24.99 -9.55
CA GLU A 313 14.42 -25.93 -9.85
C GLU A 313 15.57 -25.22 -10.56
N GLY A 314 16.82 -25.56 -10.24
CA GLY A 314 18.01 -24.81 -10.70
C GLY A 314 18.52 -25.09 -12.11
N GLY A 315 17.98 -26.09 -12.82
CA GLY A 315 18.54 -26.55 -14.09
C GLY A 315 17.52 -26.86 -15.19
N PHE A 316 16.24 -26.53 -14.97
CA PHE A 316 15.23 -26.57 -16.02
C PHE A 316 14.01 -25.75 -15.62
N THR A 317 13.29 -25.25 -16.63
CA THR A 317 12.02 -24.53 -16.45
C THR A 317 10.82 -25.35 -16.92
N PRO A 318 9.61 -25.09 -16.39
CA PRO A 318 8.38 -25.72 -16.87
C PRO A 318 8.12 -25.48 -18.36
N SER A 319 7.82 -26.53 -19.10
CA SER A 319 7.63 -26.44 -20.55
C SER A 319 6.21 -26.03 -20.97
N ASN A 320 5.23 -26.19 -20.06
CA ASN A 320 3.81 -25.93 -20.31
C ASN A 320 3.51 -24.54 -20.87
N PHE A 321 4.21 -23.51 -20.39
CA PHE A 321 3.94 -22.14 -20.82
C PHE A 321 4.23 -21.96 -22.30
N SER A 322 5.39 -22.45 -22.76
CA SER A 322 5.75 -22.44 -24.17
C SER A 322 4.84 -23.32 -25.03
N TYR A 323 4.52 -24.54 -24.58
CA TYR A 323 3.79 -25.54 -25.39
C TYR A 323 2.29 -25.27 -25.52
N GLN A 324 1.62 -24.73 -24.48
CA GLN A 324 0.18 -24.48 -24.52
C GLN A 324 -0.20 -23.45 -25.60
N SER A 325 0.69 -22.50 -25.89
CA SER A 325 0.46 -21.43 -26.88
C SER A 325 1.53 -21.42 -27.98
N MET A 326 2.06 -22.59 -28.34
CA MET A 326 3.20 -22.70 -29.25
C MET A 326 2.95 -21.99 -30.60
N SER A 327 1.75 -22.09 -31.19
CA SER A 327 1.42 -21.39 -32.45
C SER A 327 1.45 -19.85 -32.36
N LYS A 328 1.52 -19.30 -31.15
CA LYS A 328 1.57 -17.86 -30.85
C LYS A 328 2.90 -17.43 -30.24
N LEU A 329 3.83 -18.36 -30.00
CA LEU A 329 5.12 -18.06 -29.38
C LEU A 329 5.95 -17.17 -30.32
N LEU A 330 6.50 -16.09 -29.77
CA LEU A 330 7.37 -15.14 -30.48
C LEU A 330 8.83 -15.40 -30.13
N PHE A 331 9.11 -15.52 -28.83
CA PHE A 331 10.42 -15.92 -28.32
C PHE A 331 10.27 -16.58 -26.95
N SER A 332 11.29 -17.32 -26.56
CA SER A 332 11.43 -17.95 -25.24
C SER A 332 12.81 -17.61 -24.66
N VAL A 333 12.87 -17.30 -23.37
CA VAL A 333 14.10 -17.05 -22.62
C VAL A 333 14.09 -17.92 -21.37
N HIS A 334 15.19 -18.60 -21.08
CA HIS A 334 15.43 -19.19 -19.75
C HIS A 334 16.74 -18.65 -19.16
N SER A 335 16.86 -18.67 -17.84
CA SER A 335 18.07 -18.19 -17.17
C SER A 335 19.05 -19.31 -16.89
N HIS A 336 20.36 -19.06 -16.88
CA HIS A 336 21.33 -19.97 -16.25
C HIS A 336 22.05 -19.26 -15.11
N LYS A 337 22.27 -19.98 -14.02
CA LYS A 337 23.04 -19.45 -12.88
C LYS A 337 24.54 -19.64 -13.03
N ASN A 338 24.94 -20.86 -13.36
CA ASN A 338 26.33 -21.30 -13.23
C ASN A 338 27.06 -21.43 -14.56
N VAL A 339 26.31 -21.47 -15.67
CA VAL A 339 26.87 -21.72 -17.01
C VAL A 339 26.60 -20.53 -17.93
N ASN A 340 27.65 -19.81 -18.31
CA ASN A 340 27.59 -18.66 -19.22
C ASN A 340 27.59 -19.08 -20.70
N MET A 341 26.76 -20.06 -21.06
CA MET A 341 26.49 -20.45 -22.44
C MET A 341 25.31 -21.45 -22.49
N PRO A 342 24.61 -21.53 -23.63
CA PRO A 342 23.59 -22.55 -23.81
C PRO A 342 24.20 -23.95 -23.73
N SER A 343 23.54 -24.83 -22.97
CA SER A 343 24.00 -26.18 -22.68
C SER A 343 23.98 -27.06 -23.95
N PRO A 344 25.08 -27.74 -24.29
CA PRO A 344 25.07 -28.73 -25.37
C PRO A 344 24.22 -29.93 -24.97
N ASN A 345 23.89 -30.79 -25.93
CA ASN A 345 23.26 -32.06 -25.63
C ASN A 345 24.17 -32.92 -24.75
N VAL A 346 23.79 -33.06 -23.48
CA VAL A 346 24.29 -34.11 -22.60
C VAL A 346 23.40 -35.33 -22.76
N GLU A 347 24.01 -36.47 -23.03
CA GLU A 347 23.32 -37.74 -23.20
C GLU A 347 22.34 -37.96 -22.03
N PHE A 348 21.10 -38.34 -22.37
CA PHE A 348 19.98 -38.68 -21.47
C PHE A 348 19.17 -37.56 -20.80
N GLN A 349 19.56 -36.28 -20.85
CA GLN A 349 18.72 -35.19 -20.26
C GLN A 349 18.23 -34.12 -21.25
N GLY A 350 18.81 -34.06 -22.46
CA GLY A 350 18.44 -33.05 -23.46
C GLY A 350 19.00 -31.68 -23.08
N GLY A 351 19.85 -31.09 -23.94
CA GLY A 351 20.38 -29.75 -23.72
C GLY A 351 19.46 -28.66 -24.24
N ASP A 352 19.87 -27.41 -24.08
CA ASP A 352 19.14 -26.24 -24.56
C ASP A 352 18.83 -26.35 -26.06
N TYR A 353 19.80 -26.83 -26.85
CA TYR A 353 19.64 -26.98 -28.29
C TYR A 353 18.57 -28.00 -28.66
N ASN A 354 18.52 -29.17 -28.00
CA ASN A 354 17.43 -30.13 -28.22
C ASN A 354 16.08 -29.54 -27.82
N SER A 355 16.03 -28.85 -26.68
CA SER A 355 14.80 -28.18 -26.23
C SER A 355 14.31 -27.15 -27.26
N SER A 356 15.20 -26.34 -27.83
CA SER A 356 14.83 -25.41 -28.92
C SER A 356 14.36 -26.13 -30.18
N ARG A 357 15.02 -27.22 -30.56
CA ARG A 357 14.64 -28.03 -31.71
C ARG A 357 13.26 -28.65 -31.54
N GLU A 358 12.93 -29.17 -30.36
CA GLU A 358 11.62 -29.73 -30.06
C GLU A 358 10.53 -28.66 -30.11
N LYS A 359 10.79 -27.47 -29.56
CA LYS A 359 9.89 -26.31 -29.67
C LYS A 359 9.66 -25.92 -31.14
N ASP A 360 10.71 -25.87 -31.96
CA ASP A 360 10.62 -25.54 -33.39
C ASP A 360 9.81 -26.58 -34.18
N ILE A 361 10.03 -27.87 -33.90
CA ILE A 361 9.25 -28.97 -34.49
C ILE A 361 7.76 -28.83 -34.11
N GLU A 362 7.46 -28.57 -32.85
CA GLU A 362 6.08 -28.40 -32.38
C GLU A 362 5.44 -27.13 -32.96
N TYR A 363 6.19 -26.04 -33.10
CA TYR A 363 5.76 -24.83 -33.77
C TYR A 363 5.39 -25.08 -35.23
N TYR A 364 6.25 -25.77 -35.98
CA TYR A 364 5.97 -26.17 -37.36
C TYR A 364 4.72 -27.03 -37.45
N LYS A 365 4.58 -28.05 -36.59
CA LYS A 365 3.39 -28.92 -36.56
C LYS A 365 2.09 -28.13 -36.36
N ARG A 366 2.11 -27.05 -35.58
CA ARG A 366 0.91 -26.26 -35.26
C ARG A 366 0.63 -25.12 -36.24
N THR A 367 1.63 -24.65 -36.99
CA THR A 367 1.50 -23.44 -37.82
C THR A 367 1.83 -23.64 -39.29
N GLY A 368 2.59 -24.66 -39.64
CA GLY A 368 3.19 -24.83 -40.97
C GLY A 368 4.31 -23.83 -41.28
N ASN A 369 4.66 -22.92 -40.36
CA ASN A 369 5.66 -21.88 -40.58
C ASN A 369 7.08 -22.41 -40.36
N THR A 370 8.00 -22.00 -41.21
CA THR A 370 9.43 -22.33 -41.13
C THR A 370 10.29 -21.18 -40.55
N THR A 371 9.67 -20.03 -40.28
CA THR A 371 10.27 -18.96 -39.47
C THR A 371 9.94 -19.22 -38.01
N TYR A 372 10.90 -19.81 -37.31
CA TYR A 372 10.73 -20.27 -35.92
C TYR A 372 10.84 -19.13 -34.89
N PRO A 373 10.22 -19.29 -33.70
CA PRO A 373 10.44 -18.42 -32.56
C PRO A 373 11.93 -18.36 -32.18
N LYS A 374 12.39 -17.22 -31.67
CA LYS A 374 13.78 -17.08 -31.20
C LYS A 374 13.94 -17.65 -29.79
N HIS A 375 15.01 -18.39 -29.55
CA HIS A 375 15.33 -18.96 -28.23
C HIS A 375 16.56 -18.28 -27.63
N TYR A 376 16.47 -17.92 -26.36
CA TYR A 376 17.51 -17.17 -25.67
C TYR A 376 17.84 -17.80 -24.32
N MET A 377 19.11 -17.69 -23.92
CA MET A 377 19.56 -18.03 -22.58
C MET A 377 20.12 -16.78 -21.91
N TYR A 378 19.66 -16.47 -20.70
CA TYR A 378 20.11 -15.35 -19.89
C TYR A 378 21.00 -15.82 -18.74
N TYR A 379 22.30 -15.58 -18.83
CA TYR A 379 23.23 -15.90 -17.75
C TYR A 379 23.12 -14.86 -16.64
N ALA A 380 22.79 -15.30 -15.42
CA ALA A 380 22.48 -14.45 -14.27
C ALA A 380 23.16 -14.93 -12.98
N PRO A 381 24.50 -14.95 -12.91
CA PRO A 381 25.22 -15.40 -11.72
C PRO A 381 24.87 -14.49 -10.53
N ASN A 382 24.96 -14.94 -9.28
CA ASN A 382 24.74 -14.08 -8.11
C ASN A 382 25.70 -12.87 -8.17
N ASP A 383 26.98 -13.16 -8.41
CA ASP A 383 28.03 -12.16 -8.53
C ASP A 383 28.51 -11.99 -9.98
N GLY A 384 28.78 -10.75 -10.38
CA GLY A 384 29.30 -10.43 -11.71
C GLY A 384 28.24 -10.08 -12.75
N LYS A 385 28.69 -9.97 -14.01
CA LYS A 385 27.89 -9.42 -15.11
C LYS A 385 27.05 -10.50 -15.79
N SER A 386 25.77 -10.20 -15.95
CA SER A 386 24.86 -11.01 -16.76
C SER A 386 25.14 -10.88 -18.26
N SER A 387 24.80 -11.91 -19.02
CA SER A 387 24.91 -11.93 -20.48
C SER A 387 23.69 -12.59 -21.11
N LEU A 388 23.39 -12.21 -22.35
CA LEU A 388 22.29 -12.80 -23.13
C LEU A 388 22.86 -13.55 -24.33
N TRP A 389 22.38 -14.77 -24.54
CA TRP A 389 22.76 -15.61 -25.66
C TRP A 389 21.54 -15.89 -26.53
N LEU A 390 21.67 -15.72 -27.84
CA LEU A 390 20.74 -16.27 -28.83
C LEU A 390 21.26 -17.64 -29.24
N TYR A 391 20.37 -18.63 -29.34
CA TYR A 391 20.74 -19.95 -29.80
C TYR A 391 19.63 -20.64 -30.58
N HIS A 392 20.01 -21.58 -31.44
CA HIS A 392 19.07 -22.48 -32.13
C HIS A 392 19.79 -23.71 -32.67
N TYR A 393 19.02 -24.75 -32.93
CA TYR A 393 19.48 -25.95 -33.60
C TYR A 393 19.37 -25.80 -35.13
N ARG A 394 20.40 -26.18 -35.87
CA ARG A 394 20.42 -26.15 -37.34
C ARG A 394 20.22 -27.56 -37.90
N ASN A 395 19.03 -27.82 -38.44
CA ASN A 395 18.71 -29.12 -39.03
C ASN A 395 19.51 -29.44 -40.31
N GLN A 396 19.97 -28.42 -41.05
CA GLN A 396 20.64 -28.60 -42.35
C GLN A 396 21.98 -29.33 -42.24
N ASP A 397 22.71 -29.09 -41.16
CA ASP A 397 24.08 -29.59 -40.93
C ASP A 397 24.23 -30.28 -39.57
N ASN A 398 23.12 -30.55 -38.87
CA ASN A 398 23.11 -31.13 -37.52
C ASN A 398 24.03 -30.35 -36.54
N SER A 399 24.04 -29.03 -36.65
CA SER A 399 24.92 -28.16 -35.86
C SER A 399 24.17 -27.25 -34.90
N TYR A 400 24.93 -26.65 -33.98
CA TYR A 400 24.43 -25.73 -32.97
C TYR A 400 24.85 -24.31 -33.30
N TYR A 401 23.89 -23.38 -33.37
CA TYR A 401 24.19 -21.96 -33.44
C TYR A 401 24.07 -21.32 -32.07
N LYS A 402 25.07 -20.53 -31.68
CA LYS A 402 24.99 -19.62 -30.54
C LYS A 402 25.64 -18.30 -30.87
N ARG A 403 25.09 -17.21 -30.33
CA ARG A 403 25.66 -15.87 -30.42
C ARG A 403 25.51 -15.17 -29.08
N ASN A 404 26.63 -14.74 -28.50
CA ASN A 404 26.62 -13.85 -27.35
C ASN A 404 26.18 -12.45 -27.81
N LEU A 405 25.11 -11.93 -27.21
CA LEU A 405 24.56 -10.61 -27.51
C LEU A 405 25.12 -9.51 -26.59
N GLY A 406 26.03 -9.88 -25.69
CA GLY A 406 26.73 -8.95 -24.79
C GLY A 406 26.11 -8.87 -23.40
N THR A 407 26.57 -7.88 -22.65
CA THR A 407 26.15 -7.61 -21.27
C THR A 407 24.94 -6.69 -21.21
N GLY A 408 23.97 -7.02 -20.35
CA GLY A 408 23.03 -6.07 -19.75
C GLY A 408 21.74 -5.79 -20.52
N THR A 409 20.62 -6.11 -19.87
CA THR A 409 19.22 -5.82 -20.19
C THR A 409 18.58 -6.54 -21.38
N ILE A 410 17.63 -7.42 -21.05
CA ILE A 410 16.65 -7.97 -21.99
C ILE A 410 15.71 -6.84 -22.38
N ASN A 411 15.59 -6.58 -23.68
CA ASN A 411 14.56 -5.70 -24.23
C ASN A 411 13.61 -6.54 -25.10
N PRO A 412 12.48 -7.00 -24.53
CA PRO A 412 11.55 -7.88 -25.24
C PRO A 412 10.96 -7.30 -26.52
N LYS A 413 11.00 -5.97 -26.71
CA LYS A 413 10.53 -5.32 -27.94
C LYS A 413 11.50 -5.51 -29.11
N LYS A 414 12.79 -5.73 -28.84
CA LYS A 414 13.83 -5.97 -29.86
C LYS A 414 14.06 -7.46 -30.18
N MET A 415 13.41 -8.35 -29.45
CA MET A 415 13.60 -9.81 -29.56
C MET A 415 12.55 -10.50 -30.42
N LYS A 416 11.54 -9.77 -30.90
CA LYS A 416 10.48 -10.28 -31.77
C LYS A 416 10.97 -10.50 -33.19
#